data_AF-A0A944V4Z6-F1
#
_entry.id   AF-A0A944V4Z6-F1
#
_cell.length_a   1.000
_cell.length_b   1.000
_cell.length_c   1.000
_cell.angle_alpha   90.00
_cell.angle_beta   90.00
_cell.angle_gamma   90.00
#
_symmetry.space_group_name_H-M   'P 1'
#
loop_
_entity.id
_entity.type
_entity.pdbx_description
1 polymer ?
#
loop_
_entity_poly.entity_id
_entity_poly.type
_entity_poly.pdbx_seq_one_letter_code
_entity_poly.pdbx_strand_id
1 'polypeptide(L)'
;LNANLKIIYGDLLVNSTYKLIGEQWSNSDQTAIEHLLPAYDLLNVSAEYSVCWGNFIFLPTIKVNNIFNKLYEIYDHIPQPGINWEMNFGVEWKL
;
A
#
# COMPACT_ATOMS: atom_id res chain seq x y z
N LEU A 1 -8.99 -3.44 -11.04
CA LEU A 1 -9.96 -3.18 -9.95
C LEU A 1 -9.24 -2.57 -8.76
N ASN A 2 -9.79 -1.54 -8.13
CA ASN A 2 -9.23 -0.96 -6.91
C ASN A 2 -10.36 -0.89 -5.86
N ALA A 3 -10.12 -1.42 -4.67
CA ALA A 3 -11.05 -1.40 -3.56
C ALA A 3 -10.32 -0.85 -2.32
N ASN A 4 -10.98 0.05 -1.60
CA ASN A 4 -10.47 0.62 -0.37
C ASN A 4 -11.49 0.40 0.74
N LEU A 5 -11.01 -0.08 1.89
CA LEU A 5 -11.78 -0.22 3.12
C LEU A 5 -11.12 0.65 4.18
N LYS A 6 -11.90 1.54 4.78
CA LYS A 6 -11.48 2.38 5.89
C LYS A 6 -12.34 2.07 7.09
N ILE A 7 -11.72 1.67 8.19
CA ILE A 7 -12.36 1.39 9.48
C ILE A 7 -11.85 2.44 10.46
N ILE A 8 -12.78 3.13 11.11
CA ILE A 8 -12.49 4.08 12.18
C ILE A 8 -13.17 3.56 13.43
N TYR A 9 -12.41 3.37 14.51
CA TYR A 9 -12.93 2.92 15.79
C TYR A 9 -12.22 3.67 16.93
N GLY A 10 -12.94 4.62 17.54
CA GLY A 10 -12.33 5.55 18.50
C GLY A 10 -11.18 6.31 17.86
N ASP A 11 -10.01 6.25 18.48
CA ASP A 11 -8.78 6.89 18.02
C ASP A 11 -7.97 6.03 17.02
N LEU A 12 -8.44 4.83 16.68
CA LEU A 12 -7.80 3.93 15.73
C LEU A 12 -8.40 4.09 14.33
N LEU A 13 -7.54 4.27 13.34
CA LEU A 13 -7.87 4.30 11.93
C LEU A 13 -7.10 3.18 11.22
N VAL A 14 -7.82 2.23 10.63
CA VAL A 14 -7.24 1.16 9.81
C VAL A 14 -7.72 1.34 8.37
N ASN A 15 -6.79 1.43 7.43
CA ASN A 15 -7.09 1.38 6.00
C ASN A 15 -6.57 0.07 5.41
N SER A 16 -7.34 -0.53 4.53
CA SER A 16 -6.94 -1.63 3.66
C SER A 16 -7.20 -1.22 2.22
N THR A 17 -6.21 -1.38 1.35
CA THR A 17 -6.33 -1.13 -0.09
C THR A 17 -5.98 -2.39 -0.84
N TYR A 18 -6.93 -2.85 -1.65
CA TYR A 18 -6.76 -3.97 -2.56
C TYR A 18 -6.73 -3.46 -4.00
N LYS A 19 -5.67 -3.81 -4.73
CA LYS A 19 -5.51 -3.45 -6.14
C LYS A 19 -5.29 -4.72 -6.94
N LEU A 20 -6.18 -5.01 -7.89
CA LEU A 20 -6.01 -6.05 -8.91
C LEU A 20 -5.70 -5.39 -10.25
N ILE A 21 -4.57 -5.74 -10.83
CA ILE A 21 -4.14 -5.30 -12.15
C ILE A 21 -4.17 -6.52 -13.06
N GLY A 22 -4.80 -6.37 -14.23
CA GLY A 22 -4.81 -7.42 -15.25
C GLY A 22 -3.45 -7.54 -15.92
N GLU A 23 -3.35 -8.47 -16.85
CA GLU A 23 -2.17 -8.59 -17.70
C GLU A 23 -1.93 -7.26 -18.45
N GLN A 24 -0.66 -6.89 -18.57
CA GLN A 24 -0.27 -5.63 -19.20
C GLN A 24 0.99 -5.82 -20.02
N TRP A 25 1.05 -5.16 -21.16
CA TRP A 25 2.24 -5.12 -21.98
C TRP A 25 3.24 -4.13 -21.39
N SER A 26 4.50 -4.55 -21.27
CA SER A 26 5.59 -3.66 -20.84
C SER A 26 6.09 -2.75 -21.97
N ASN A 27 5.75 -3.06 -23.22
CA ASN A 27 6.14 -2.34 -24.42
C ASN A 27 4.94 -1.74 -25.19
N SER A 28 5.21 -0.70 -26.00
CA SER A 28 4.18 -0.01 -26.79
C SER A 28 3.61 -0.85 -27.93
N ASP A 29 4.43 -1.74 -28.48
CA ASP A 29 4.13 -2.42 -29.74
C ASP A 29 3.23 -3.65 -29.52
N GLN A 30 3.19 -4.19 -28.30
CA GLN A 30 2.31 -5.30 -27.89
C GLN A 30 2.41 -6.54 -28.80
N THR A 31 3.57 -6.76 -29.40
CA THR A 31 3.79 -7.75 -30.47
C THR A 31 4.42 -9.05 -29.98
N ALA A 32 5.20 -9.04 -28.89
CA ALA A 32 5.97 -10.19 -28.43
C ALA A 32 5.57 -10.59 -27.00
N ILE A 33 5.02 -11.80 -26.86
CA ILE A 33 4.47 -12.35 -25.60
C ILE A 33 5.49 -12.32 -24.44
N GLU A 34 6.78 -12.32 -24.74
CA GLU A 34 7.85 -12.15 -23.75
C GLU A 34 7.77 -10.85 -22.95
N HIS A 35 7.09 -9.83 -23.48
CA HIS A 35 6.84 -8.55 -22.82
C HIS A 35 5.46 -8.46 -22.14
N LEU A 36 4.68 -9.55 -22.15
CA LEU A 36 3.40 -9.61 -21.46
C LEU A 36 3.63 -9.90 -19.98
N LEU A 37 3.36 -8.91 -19.13
CA LEU A 37 3.48 -9.06 -17.69
C LEU A 37 2.22 -9.74 -17.14
N PRO A 38 2.37 -10.72 -16.23
CA PRO A 38 1.24 -11.44 -15.66
C PRO A 38 0.38 -10.51 -14.80
N ALA A 39 -0.92 -10.83 -14.72
CA ALA A 39 -1.82 -10.18 -13.78
C ALA A 39 -1.35 -10.38 -12.34
N TYR A 40 -1.56 -9.37 -11.50
CA TYR A 40 -1.22 -9.44 -10.09
C TYR A 40 -2.18 -8.61 -9.24
N ASP A 41 -2.28 -8.97 -7.98
CA ASP A 41 -3.06 -8.26 -6.99
C ASP A 41 -2.21 -7.96 -5.75
N LEU A 42 -2.48 -6.80 -5.14
CA LEU A 42 -1.75 -6.31 -3.98
C LEU A 42 -2.76 -5.94 -2.90
N LEU A 43 -2.47 -6.36 -1.67
CA LEU A 43 -3.16 -5.94 -0.47
C LEU A 43 -2.19 -5.14 0.40
N ASN A 44 -2.56 -3.90 0.68
CA ASN A 44 -1.82 -2.99 1.55
C ASN A 44 -2.69 -2.64 2.75
N VAL A 45 -2.14 -2.63 3.96
CA VAL A 45 -2.84 -2.23 5.18
C VAL A 45 -2.04 -1.17 5.90
N SER A 46 -2.73 -0.13 6.38
CA SER A 46 -2.17 0.86 7.29
C SER A 46 -3.00 0.94 8.55
N ALA A 47 -2.36 1.15 9.69
CA ALA A 47 -3.01 1.49 10.94
C ALA A 47 -2.39 2.78 11.49
N GLU A 48 -3.23 3.67 11.95
CA GLU A 48 -2.87 4.93 12.60
C GLU A 48 -3.63 5.02 13.92
N TYR A 49 -2.97 5.48 14.98
CA TYR A 49 -3.59 5.67 16.28
C TYR A 49 -3.36 7.10 16.77
N SER A 50 -4.41 7.78 17.19
CA SER A 50 -4.34 9.15 17.69
C SER A 50 -4.22 9.15 19.23
N VAL A 51 -3.10 9.64 19.75
CA VAL A 51 -2.90 9.77 21.20
C VAL A 51 -2.91 11.24 21.58
N CYS A 52 -3.95 11.67 22.30
CA CYS A 52 -4.02 13.02 22.85
C CYS A 52 -3.41 13.05 24.25
N TRP A 53 -2.38 13.88 24.46
CA TRP A 53 -1.78 14.12 25.76
C TRP A 53 -1.59 15.62 26.01
N GLY A 54 -2.52 16.20 26.78
CA GLY A 54 -2.57 17.65 26.98
C GLY A 54 -2.81 18.35 25.64
N ASN A 55 -1.91 19.27 25.28
CA ASN A 55 -1.97 19.99 24.01
C ASN A 55 -1.27 19.23 22.87
N PHE A 56 -0.68 18.06 23.12
CA PHE A 56 -0.01 17.28 22.09
C PHE A 56 -0.94 16.21 21.53
N ILE A 57 -0.84 15.98 20.22
CA ILE A 57 -1.42 14.84 19.53
C ILE A 57 -0.28 14.08 18.88
N PHE A 58 -0.16 12.80 19.21
CA PHE A 58 0.78 11.88 18.59
C PHE A 58 0.03 10.99 17.61
N LEU A 59 0.58 10.83 16.41
CA LEU A 59 0.02 10.05 15.32
C LEU A 59 1.05 9.01 14.85
N PRO A 60 1.30 7.94 15.63
CA PRO A 60 2.00 6.77 15.14
C PRO A 60 1.19 6.09 14.02
N THR A 61 1.83 5.88 12.89
CA THR A 61 1.27 5.20 11.72
C THR A 61 2.20 4.08 11.30
N ILE A 62 1.65 2.88 11.11
CA ILE A 62 2.35 1.75 10.48
C ILE A 62 1.63 1.39 9.20
N LYS A 63 2.39 1.09 8.15
CA LYS A 63 1.84 0.60 6.89
C LYS A 63 2.66 -0.57 6.40
N VAL A 64 1.96 -1.60 5.96
CA VAL A 64 2.53 -2.80 5.35
C VAL A 64 1.96 -2.89 3.94
N ASN A 65 2.85 -2.82 2.95
CA ASN A 65 2.51 -2.98 1.55
C ASN A 65 2.77 -4.42 1.11
N ASN A 66 1.94 -4.92 0.19
CA ASN A 66 2.06 -6.26 -0.39
C ASN A 66 2.14 -7.36 0.69
N ILE A 67 1.11 -7.42 1.53
CA ILE A 67 1.07 -8.31 2.71
C ILE A 67 1.22 -9.79 2.32
N PHE A 68 0.77 -10.17 1.13
CA PHE A 68 0.91 -11.52 0.61
C PHE A 68 2.28 -11.81 -0.02
N ASN A 69 3.22 -10.87 0.05
CA ASN A 69 4.59 -10.99 -0.46
C ASN A 69 4.64 -11.46 -1.92
N LYS A 70 3.75 -10.91 -2.78
CA LYS A 70 3.68 -11.27 -4.19
C LYS A 70 4.86 -10.66 -4.94
N LEU A 71 5.54 -11.46 -5.74
CA LEU A 71 6.53 -10.97 -6.69
C LEU A 71 5.80 -10.52 -7.95
N TYR A 72 6.05 -9.29 -8.38
CA TYR A 72 5.41 -8.71 -9.56
C TYR A 72 6.35 -7.73 -10.25
N GLU A 73 6.05 -7.47 -11.51
CA GLU A 73 6.80 -6.57 -12.37
C GLU A 73 5.84 -5.56 -12.98
N ILE A 74 6.31 -4.32 -13.13
CA ILE A 74 5.59 -3.25 -13.84
C ILE A 74 6.26 -2.88 -15.16
N TYR A 75 7.55 -3.21 -15.27
CA TYR A 75 8.37 -3.10 -16.47
C TYR A 75 9.18 -4.38 -16.57
N ASP A 76 9.55 -4.72 -17.80
CA ASP A 76 10.27 -5.95 -18.08
C ASP A 76 11.59 -6.02 -17.31
N HIS A 77 11.81 -7.14 -16.62
CA HIS A 77 13.00 -7.41 -15.81
C HIS A 77 13.26 -6.41 -14.66
N ILE A 78 12.24 -5.66 -14.22
CA ILE A 78 12.33 -4.76 -13.06
C ILE A 78 11.38 -5.26 -11.96
N PRO A 79 11.83 -6.23 -11.13
CA PRO A 79 11.03 -6.76 -10.04
C PRO A 79 10.72 -5.68 -9.01
N GLN A 80 9.47 -5.62 -8.61
CA GLN A 80 9.02 -4.76 -7.53
C GLN A 80 9.30 -5.42 -6.18
N PRO A 81 9.45 -4.62 -5.11
CA PRO A 81 9.64 -5.17 -3.78
C PRO A 81 8.47 -6.08 -3.39
N GLY A 82 8.80 -7.16 -2.69
CA GLY A 82 7.83 -8.01 -2.02
C GLY A 82 7.14 -7.28 -0.86
N ILE A 83 6.93 -7.98 0.25
CA ILE A 83 6.43 -7.34 1.46
C ILE A 83 7.40 -6.25 1.93
N ASN A 84 6.88 -5.05 2.15
CA ASN A 84 7.64 -3.93 2.69
C ASN A 84 6.77 -3.14 3.67
N TRP A 85 7.40 -2.44 4.59
CA TRP A 85 6.71 -1.72 5.64
C TRP A 85 7.36 -0.38 5.92
N GLU A 86 6.55 0.58 6.34
CA GLU A 86 6.98 1.89 6.78
C GLU A 86 6.30 2.24 8.12
N MET A 87 7.03 2.94 8.97
CA MET A 87 6.51 3.49 10.22
C MET A 87 6.77 4.99 10.22
N ASN A 88 5.72 5.76 10.49
CA ASN A 88 5.76 7.21 10.61
C ASN A 88 5.28 7.60 12.00
N PHE A 89 5.82 8.71 12.51
CA PHE A 89 5.41 9.26 13.79
C PHE A 89 5.17 10.76 13.65
N GLY A 90 3.89 11.15 13.70
CA GLY A 90 3.48 12.55 13.70
C GLY A 90 3.36 13.11 15.11
N VAL A 91 3.71 14.39 15.28
CA VAL A 91 3.47 15.15 16.51
C VAL A 91 2.85 16.49 16.13
N GLU A 92 1.69 16.79 16.71
CA GLU A 92 1.02 18.08 16.57
C GLU A 92 0.87 18.74 17.94
N TRP A 93 1.00 20.06 17.99
CA TRP A 93 0.74 20.85 19.20
C TRP A 93 -0.45 21.78 18.93
N LYS A 94 -1.52 21.62 19.71
CA LYS A 94 -2.69 22.50 19.69
C LYS A 94 -2.45 23.72 20.56
N LEU A 95 -2.43 24.89 19.92
CA LEU A 95 -2.40 26.21 20.57
C LEU A 95 -3.71 26.49 21.31
#